data_AF-A0A1Y2FV54-F1
#
_entry.id   AF-A0A1Y2FV54-F1
#
_cell.length_a   1.000
_cell.length_b   1.000
_cell.length_c   1.000
_cell.angle_alpha   90.00
_cell.angle_beta   90.00
_cell.angle_gamma   90.00
#
_symmetry.space_group_name_H-M   'P 1'
#
loop_
_entity.id
_entity.type
_entity.pdbx_description
1 polymer ?
#
loop_
_entity_poly.entity_id
_entity_poly.type
_entity_poly.pdbx_seq_one_letter_code
_entity_poly.pdbx_strand_id
1 'polypeptide(L)' 'SHGSNTQPYPHARQFPCPKPDCGRGFRRLEHLKRHVRTHTHERPFLCPVCFKKFSRSDNLAQHRRTHER' A
#
# COMPACT_ATOMS: atom_id res chain seq x y z
N SER A 1 -3.03 4.76 -31.46
CA SER A 1 -4.32 4.50 -30.80
C SER A 1 -4.17 3.37 -29.80
N HIS A 2 -3.72 3.67 -28.57
CA HIS A 2 -3.67 2.66 -27.51
C HIS A 2 -5.10 2.52 -26.98
N GLY A 3 -5.82 1.52 -27.50
CA GLY A 3 -7.13 1.14 -27.00
C GLY A 3 -6.95 0.59 -25.58
N SER A 4 -7.12 1.45 -24.59
CA SER A 4 -7.24 1.06 -23.18
C SER A 4 -8.50 0.20 -23.06
N ASN A 5 -8.31 -1.12 -23.12
CA ASN A 5 -9.34 -2.09 -22.83
C ASN A 5 -9.62 -2.04 -21.32
N THR A 6 -10.42 -1.05 -20.91
CA THR A 6 -10.95 -1.00 -19.54
C THR A 6 -12.09 -1.99 -19.49
N GLN A 7 -11.78 -3.26 -19.18
CA GLN A 7 -12.80 -4.25 -18.87
C GLN A 7 -13.71 -3.69 -17.74
N PRO A 8 -15.04 -3.60 -17.95
CA PRO A 8 -15.95 -3.13 -16.91
C PRO A 8 -16.07 -4.24 -15.87
N TYR A 9 -15.48 -4.07 -14.68
CA TYR A 9 -15.46 -5.04 -13.58
C TYR A 9 -16.87 -5.42 -13.10
N PRO A 10 -17.34 -6.68 -13.29
CA PRO A 10 -18.59 -7.12 -12.71
C PRO A 10 -18.39 -8.47 -12.03
N HIS A 11 -17.91 -8.48 -10.79
CA HIS A 11 -18.30 -9.54 -9.86
C HIS A 11 -18.10 -9.12 -8.38
N ALA A 12 -19.25 -8.93 -7.74
CA ALA A 12 -19.59 -9.27 -6.36
C ALA A 12 -18.60 -8.87 -5.24
N ARG A 13 -19.03 -7.88 -4.43
CA ARG A 13 -18.53 -7.63 -3.05
C ARG A 13 -16.99 -7.52 -2.95
N GLN A 14 -16.41 -6.67 -3.77
CA GLN A 14 -15.00 -6.27 -3.64
C GLN A 14 -14.93 -4.79 -3.23
N PHE A 15 -13.88 -4.45 -2.48
CA PHE A 15 -13.51 -3.08 -2.13
C PHE A 15 -12.55 -2.56 -3.22
N PRO A 16 -13.01 -1.69 -4.14
CA PRO A 16 -12.17 -1.17 -5.22
C PRO A 16 -11.17 -0.14 -4.72
N CYS A 17 -10.02 -0.07 -5.36
CA CYS A 17 -9.03 0.97 -5.10
C CYS A 17 -9.55 2.33 -5.58
N PRO A 18 -9.53 3.38 -4.75
CA PRO A 18 -9.96 4.72 -5.16
C PRO A 18 -8.99 5.42 -6.12
N LYS A 19 -7.81 4.86 -6.40
CA LYS A 19 -6.86 5.45 -7.34
C LYS A 19 -7.26 5.11 -8.79
N PRO A 20 -7.50 6.12 -9.65
CA PRO A 20 -8.04 5.93 -11.00
C PRO A 20 -7.10 5.13 -11.91
N ASP A 21 -5.79 5.21 -11.70
CA ASP A 21 -4.78 4.49 -12.47
C ASP A 21 -4.56 3.03 -12.01
N CYS A 22 -5.05 2.66 -10.82
CA CYS A 22 -4.68 1.37 -10.23
C CYS A 22 -5.57 0.21 -10.72
N GLY A 23 -6.89 0.45 -10.88
CA GLY A 23 -7.85 -0.58 -11.30
C GLY A 23 -8.01 -1.80 -10.39
N ARG A 24 -7.28 -1.90 -9.25
CA ARG A 24 -7.28 -3.09 -8.40
C ARG A 24 -8.48 -3.13 -7.45
N GLY A 25 -9.07 -4.31 -7.28
CA GLY A 25 -10.09 -4.61 -6.27
C GLY A 25 -9.62 -5.63 -5.24
N PHE A 26 -10.11 -5.52 -3.99
CA PHE A 26 -9.74 -6.43 -2.90
C PHE A 26 -10.97 -7.03 -2.24
N ARG A 27 -10.90 -8.30 -1.85
CA ARG A 27 -11.98 -8.98 -1.11
C ARG A 27 -12.15 -8.51 0.35
N ARG A 28 -11.14 -7.81 0.91
CA ARG A 28 -11.14 -7.33 2.30
C ARG A 28 -10.74 -5.86 2.38
N LEU A 29 -11.46 -5.08 3.21
CA LEU A 29 -11.19 -3.65 3.41
C LEU A 29 -9.78 -3.40 3.97
N GLU A 30 -9.31 -4.23 4.91
CA GLU A 30 -7.96 -4.09 5.50
C GLU A 30 -6.85 -4.25 4.46
N HIS A 31 -7.06 -5.11 3.45
CA HIS A 31 -6.11 -5.26 2.34
C HIS A 31 -6.15 -4.05 1.41
N LEU A 32 -7.35 -3.51 1.13
CA LEU A 32 -7.48 -2.27 0.37
C LEU A 32 -6.79 -1.11 1.09
N LYS A 33 -7.05 -0.89 2.39
CA LYS A 33 -6.42 0.18 3.18
C LYS A 33 -4.89 0.09 3.15
N ARG A 34 -4.33 -1.12 3.33
CA ARG A 34 -2.88 -1.35 3.23
C ARG A 34 -2.35 -1.04 1.83
N HIS A 35 -3.08 -1.45 0.80
CA HIS A 35 -2.70 -1.16 -0.58
C HIS A 35 -2.76 0.33 -0.91
N VAL A 36 -3.77 1.07 -0.44
CA VAL A 36 -3.86 2.52 -0.70
C VAL A 36 -2.67 3.28 -0.15
N ARG A 37 -2.11 2.86 0.99
CA ARG A 37 -0.87 3.43 1.55
C ARG A 37 0.36 3.27 0.64
N THR A 38 0.36 2.32 -0.29
CA THR A 38 1.46 2.20 -1.26
C THR A 38 1.41 3.30 -2.31
N HIS A 39 0.22 3.87 -2.57
CA HIS A 39 0.04 4.97 -3.54
C HIS A 39 0.38 6.33 -2.97
N THR A 40 0.24 6.52 -1.65
CA THR A 40 0.51 7.82 -1.02
C THR A 40 1.99 8.01 -0.68
N HIS A 41 2.84 7.00 -0.90
CA HIS A 41 4.22 6.94 -0.39
C HIS A 41 4.34 7.32 1.10
N GLU A 42 3.23 7.29 1.83
CA GLU A 42 3.22 7.64 3.24
C GLU A 42 3.94 6.53 3.99
N ARG A 43 5.06 6.94 4.54
CA ARG A 43 5.86 6.12 5.42
C ARG A 43 5.82 6.78 6.80
N PRO A 44 4.70 6.63 7.54
CA PRO A 44 4.51 7.30 8.82
C PRO A 44 5.48 6.77 9.89
N PHE A 45 6.06 5.58 9.67
CA PHE A 45 6.97 4.96 10.62
C PHE A 45 8.41 5.41 10.34
N LEU A 46 8.89 6.38 11.11
CA LEU A 46 10.24 6.92 11.01
C LEU A 46 11.18 6.20 11.99
N CYS A 47 12.35 5.78 11.52
CA CYS A 47 13.42 5.36 12.42
C CYS A 47 14.07 6.59 13.07
N PRO A 48 14.10 6.71 14.41
CA PRO A 48 14.69 7.87 15.08
C PRO A 48 16.23 7.93 14.99
N VAL A 49 16.88 6.82 14.61
CA VAL A 49 18.35 6.73 14.55
C VAL A 49 18.87 7.21 13.19
N CYS A 50 18.35 6.66 12.10
CA CYS A 50 18.82 6.96 10.74
C CYS A 50 17.81 7.72 9.88
N PHE A 51 16.68 8.13 10.46
CA PHE A 51 15.59 8.85 9.79
C PHE A 51 14.99 8.14 8.56
N LYS A 52 15.25 6.83 8.43
CA LYS A 52 14.67 6.01 7.36
C LYS A 52 13.19 5.78 7.63
N LYS A 53 12.36 6.05 6.62
CA LYS A 53 10.90 5.92 6.70
C LYS A 53 10.44 4.55 6.19
N PHE A 54 9.49 3.93 6.89
CA PHE A 54 8.89 2.64 6.60
C PHE A 54 7.37 2.76 6.44
N SER A 55 6.79 1.93 5.57
CA SER A 55 5.33 1.89 5.33
C SER A 55 4.58 1.04 6.37
N ARG A 56 5.30 0.27 7.19
CA ARG A 56 4.74 -0.61 8.21
C ARG A 56 5.55 -0.58 9.50
N SER A 57 4.88 -0.74 10.63
CA SER A 57 5.49 -0.75 11.97
C SER A 57 6.37 -1.98 12.19
N ASP A 58 5.98 -3.15 11.69
CA ASP A 58 6.76 -4.39 11.81
C ASP A 58 8.10 -4.30 11.06
N ASN A 59 8.10 -3.66 9.89
CA ASN A 59 9.33 -3.40 9.14
C ASN A 59 10.25 -2.43 9.91
N LEU A 60 9.70 -1.38 10.53
CA LEU A 60 10.48 -0.46 11.37
C LEU A 60 11.05 -1.21 12.59
N ALA A 61 10.26 -2.04 13.26
CA ALA A 61 10.68 -2.79 14.43
C ALA A 61 11.83 -3.76 14.10
N GLN A 62 11.74 -4.49 12.99
CA GLN A 62 12.84 -5.34 12.52
C GLN A 62 14.07 -4.52 12.14
N HIS A 63 13.89 -3.40 11.44
CA HIS A 63 14.99 -2.51 11.09
C HIS A 63 15.70 -1.93 12.31
N ARG A 64 15.00 -1.59 13.38
CA ARG A 64 15.62 -1.04 14.59
C ARG A 64 16.69 -1.97 15.17
N ARG A 65 16.48 -3.29 15.07
CA ARG A 65 17.46 -4.30 15.51
C ARG A 65 18.79 -4.24 14.76
N THR A 66 18.81 -3.67 13.54
CA THR A 66 20.06 -3.54 12.78
C THR A 66 20.96 -2.42 13.31
N HIS A 67 20.43 -1.52 14.14
CA HIS A 67 21.21 -0.48 14.82
C HIS A 67 21.76 -0.94 16.18
N GLU A 68 21.29 -2.09 16.67
CA GLU A 68 21.69 -2.69 17.95
C GLU A 68 22.78 -3.77 17.78
N ARG A 69 23.30 -3.93 16.56
CA ARG A 69 24.42 -4.82 16.22
C ARG A 69 25.70 -4.01 16.05
#